data_AF-A0A942H0Z3-F1
#
_entry.id   AF-A0A942H0Z3-F1
#
_cell.length_a   1.000
_cell.length_b   1.000
_cell.length_c   1.000
_cell.angle_alpha   90.00
_cell.angle_beta   90.00
_cell.angle_gamma   90.00
#
_symmetry.space_group_name_H-M   'P 1'
#
loop_
_entity.id
_entity.type
_entity.pdbx_description
1 polymer ?
#
loop_
_entity_poly.entity_id
_entity_poly.type
_entity_poly.pdbx_seq_one_letter_code
_entity_poly.pdbx_strand_id
1 'polypeptide(L)'
;MRSIPLRELQTKGASILGGQLDLALVEGSKASFFLIPVQKGFEQFQAGLLSKALAKSLLLQSQLQAKATGLAEMAMDDIDAEVAAVRKARMDKKGAKR
;
A
#
# COMPACT_ATOMS: atom_id res chain seq x y z
N MET A 1 5.07 -6.79 -10.14
CA MET A 1 4.85 -5.31 -10.10
C MET A 1 6.03 -4.57 -10.69
N ARG A 2 5.84 -4.03 -11.89
CA ARG A 2 6.84 -3.25 -12.62
C ARG A 2 6.56 -1.76 -12.42
N SER A 3 7.61 -0.95 -12.25
CA SER A 3 7.49 0.51 -12.32
C SER A 3 7.78 1.00 -13.73
N ILE A 4 6.99 1.95 -14.21
CA ILE A 4 7.04 2.48 -15.57
C ILE A 4 6.98 4.01 -15.48
N PRO A 5 7.98 4.74 -15.99
CA PRO A 5 7.90 6.20 -16.05
C PRO A 5 6.74 6.64 -16.94
N LEU A 6 5.97 7.66 -16.52
CA LEU A 6 4.84 8.17 -17.29
C LEU A 6 5.25 8.59 -18.71
N ARG A 7 6.46 9.13 -18.87
CA ARG A 7 7.02 9.46 -20.20
C ARG A 7 7.22 8.24 -21.09
N GLU A 8 7.65 7.12 -20.52
CA GLU A 8 7.81 5.88 -21.28
C GLU A 8 6.46 5.29 -21.66
N LEU A 9 5.46 5.38 -20.78
CA LEU A 9 4.09 4.99 -21.08
C LEU A 9 3.48 5.87 -22.19
N GLN A 10 3.74 7.18 -22.18
CA GLN A 10 3.27 8.10 -23.22
C GLN A 10 3.91 7.83 -24.58
N THR A 11 5.20 7.50 -24.61
CA THR A 11 5.95 7.27 -25.86
C THR A 11 5.70 5.89 -26.46
N LYS A 12 5.65 4.85 -25.63
CA LYS A 12 5.52 3.45 -26.09
C LYS A 12 4.08 2.91 -25.98
N GLY A 13 3.19 3.60 -25.29
CA GLY A 13 1.79 3.19 -25.12
C GLY A 13 1.67 1.80 -24.48
N ALA A 14 0.67 1.02 -24.90
CA ALA A 14 0.41 -0.31 -24.36
C ALA A 14 1.53 -1.34 -24.62
N SER A 15 2.41 -1.10 -25.60
CA SER A 15 3.51 -2.03 -25.94
C SER A 15 4.48 -2.23 -24.77
N ILE A 16 4.61 -1.24 -23.89
CA ILE A 16 5.50 -1.30 -22.73
C ILE A 16 5.01 -2.30 -21.67
N LEU A 17 3.72 -2.61 -21.66
CA LEU A 17 3.10 -3.50 -20.68
C LEU A 17 3.40 -4.98 -20.96
N GLY A 18 3.96 -5.31 -22.14
CA GLY A 18 4.58 -6.61 -22.41
C GLY A 18 3.65 -7.82 -22.33
N GLY A 19 2.34 -7.65 -22.61
CA GLY A 19 1.35 -8.73 -22.64
C GLY A 19 1.05 -9.40 -21.29
N GLN A 20 1.77 -9.05 -20.22
CA GLN A 20 1.52 -9.59 -18.89
C GLN A 20 0.40 -8.81 -18.19
N LEU A 21 -0.61 -9.56 -17.72
CA LEU A 21 -1.74 -9.05 -16.95
C LEU A 21 -1.36 -8.90 -15.46
N ASP A 22 -0.30 -8.12 -15.18
CA ASP A 22 0.15 -7.84 -13.82
C ASP A 22 -0.06 -6.37 -13.44
N LEU A 23 -0.05 -6.09 -12.14
CA LEU A 23 -0.14 -4.72 -11.61
C LEU A 23 1.11 -3.92 -11.99
N ALA A 24 0.92 -2.77 -12.62
CA ALA A 24 2.00 -1.84 -12.95
C ALA A 24 1.86 -0.53 -12.17
N LEU A 25 2.98 0.00 -11.70
CA LEU A 25 3.08 1.33 -11.12
C LEU A 25 3.56 2.30 -12.20
N VAL A 26 2.83 3.38 -12.42
CA VAL A 26 3.21 4.46 -13.33
C VAL A 26 3.71 5.62 -12.50
N GLU A 27 4.98 5.95 -12.64
CA GLU A 27 5.62 7.04 -11.91
C GLU A 27 5.58 8.32 -12.74
N GLY A 28 4.79 9.29 -12.29
CA GLY A 28 4.78 10.65 -12.81
C GLY A 28 5.53 11.60 -11.88
N SER A 29 5.92 12.76 -12.42
CA SER A 29 6.66 13.78 -11.64
C SER A 29 5.85 14.40 -10.50
N LYS A 30 4.51 14.36 -10.56
CA LYS A 30 3.61 14.93 -9.55
C LYS A 30 2.81 13.87 -8.79
N ALA A 31 2.60 12.71 -9.40
CA ALA A 31 1.75 11.66 -8.85
C ALA A 31 2.16 10.31 -9.44
N SER A 32 1.93 9.25 -8.67
CA SER A 32 2.07 7.87 -9.13
C SER A 32 0.70 7.21 -9.25
N PHE A 33 0.52 6.37 -10.25
CA PHE A 33 -0.75 5.71 -10.56
C PHE A 33 -0.57 4.20 -10.64
N PHE A 34 -1.54 3.42 -10.18
CA PHE A 34 -1.56 1.99 -10.43
C PHE A 34 -2.39 1.68 -11.67
N LEU A 35 -1.79 0.98 -12.63
CA LEU A 35 -2.50 0.39 -13.76
C LEU A 35 -2.96 -1.01 -13.39
N ILE A 36 -4.27 -1.24 -13.49
CA ILE A 36 -4.91 -2.52 -13.25
C ILE A 36 -5.48 -3.01 -14.59
N PRO A 37 -5.01 -4.14 -15.13
CA PRO A 37 -5.55 -4.69 -16.37
C PRO A 37 -7.00 -5.15 -16.16
N VAL A 38 -7.87 -4.81 -17.12
CA VAL A 38 -9.27 -5.23 -17.14
C VAL A 38 -9.48 -6.22 -18.27
N GLN A 39 -9.98 -7.41 -17.95
CA GLN A 39 -10.30 -8.47 -18.90
C GLN A 39 -11.65 -9.10 -18.58
N LYS A 40 -12.55 -9.16 -19.57
CA LYS A 40 -13.87 -9.78 -19.40
C LYS A 40 -13.71 -11.26 -18.96
N GLY A 41 -14.49 -11.68 -17.97
CA GLY A 41 -14.45 -13.04 -17.41
C GLY A 41 -13.42 -13.26 -16.29
N PHE A 42 -12.61 -12.24 -15.93
CA PHE A 42 -11.59 -12.32 -14.86
C PHE A 42 -11.82 -11.29 -13.74
N GLU A 43 -13.08 -11.02 -13.41
CA GLU A 43 -13.47 -9.97 -12.46
C GLU A 43 -12.93 -10.23 -11.04
N GLN A 44 -12.92 -11.49 -10.58
CA GLN A 44 -12.37 -11.84 -9.27
C GLN A 44 -10.87 -11.58 -9.17
N PHE A 45 -10.12 -11.87 -10.25
CA PHE A 45 -8.70 -11.59 -10.32
C PHE A 45 -8.43 -10.08 -10.29
N GLN A 46 -9.25 -9.29 -11.00
CA GLN A 46 -9.17 -7.83 -10.99
C GLN A 46 -9.48 -7.23 -9.61
N ALA A 47 -10.50 -7.76 -8.91
CA ALA A 47 -10.81 -7.34 -7.55
C ALA A 47 -9.62 -7.61 -6.61
N GLY A 48 -8.93 -8.74 -6.78
CA GLY A 48 -7.70 -9.05 -6.04
C GLY A 48 -6.54 -8.08 -6.36
N LEU A 49 -6.34 -7.72 -7.62
CA LEU A 49 -5.33 -6.74 -8.02
C LEU A 49 -5.66 -5.33 -7.51
N LEU A 50 -6.93 -4.93 -7.56
CA LEU A 50 -7.41 -3.66 -7.02
C LEU A 50 -7.21 -3.58 -5.51
N SER A 51 -7.58 -4.63 -4.77
CA SER A 51 -7.37 -4.71 -3.33
C SER A 51 -5.88 -4.58 -2.97
N LYS A 52 -4.99 -5.25 -3.71
CA LYS A 52 -3.54 -5.12 -3.55
C LYS A 52 -3.04 -3.70 -3.84
N ALA A 53 -3.55 -3.05 -4.89
CA ALA A 53 -3.19 -1.68 -5.23
C ALA A 53 -3.61 -0.69 -4.12
N LEU A 54 -4.84 -0.81 -3.62
CA LEU A 54 -5.37 0.02 -2.53
C LEU A 54 -4.62 -0.18 -1.22
N ALA A 55 -4.31 -1.43 -0.84
CA ALA A 55 -3.53 -1.71 0.35
C ALA A 55 -2.15 -1.04 0.28
N LYS A 56 -1.50 -1.07 -0.90
CA LYS A 56 -0.22 -0.42 -1.12
C LYS A 56 -0.32 1.11 -1.10
N SER A 57 -1.36 1.69 -1.70
CA SER A 57 -1.53 3.15 -1.68
C SER A 57 -1.79 3.66 -0.26
N LEU A 58 -2.60 2.95 0.53
CA LEU A 58 -2.83 3.26 1.94
C LEU A 58 -1.56 3.15 2.78
N LEU A 59 -0.74 2.13 2.55
CA LEU A 59 0.54 1.97 3.25
C LEU A 59 1.50 3.11 2.92
N LEU A 60 1.62 3.48 1.64
CA LEU A 60 2.43 4.62 1.21
C LEU A 60 1.93 5.94 1.82
N GLN A 61 0.61 6.15 1.83
CA GLN A 61 0.01 7.35 2.43
C GLN A 61 0.25 7.39 3.94
N SER A 62 0.09 6.27 4.64
CA SER A 62 0.39 6.15 6.06
C SER A 62 1.87 6.43 6.34
N GLN A 63 2.79 5.93 5.52
CA GLN A 63 4.21 6.20 5.65
C GLN A 63 4.55 7.68 5.41
N LEU A 64 3.94 8.31 4.41
CA LEU A 64 4.11 9.75 4.14
C LEU A 64 3.55 10.60 5.29
N GLN A 65 2.39 10.23 5.83
CA GLN A 65 1.82 10.89 7.01
C GLN A 65 2.74 10.73 8.22
N ALA A 66 3.22 9.51 8.50
CA ALA A 66 4.15 9.26 9.60
C ALA A 66 5.45 10.06 9.48
N LYS A 67 5.99 10.21 8.25
CA LYS A 67 7.14 11.10 8.00
C LYS A 67 6.80 12.57 8.23
N ALA A 68 5.64 13.03 7.75
CA ALA A 68 5.22 14.42 7.89
C ALA A 68 4.91 14.81 9.34
N THR A 69 4.43 13.88 10.16
CA THR A 69 4.14 14.10 11.57
C THR A 69 5.32 13.83 12.50
N GLY A 70 6.50 13.47 11.98
CA GLY A 70 7.67 13.12 12.78
C GLY A 70 7.60 11.75 13.48
N LEU A 71 6.51 11.00 13.29
CA LEU A 71 6.32 9.62 13.78
C LEU A 71 7.32 8.63 13.17
N ALA A 72 7.97 8.98 12.06
CA ALA A 72 9.07 8.19 11.49
C ALA A 72 10.31 8.14 12.39
N GLU A 73 10.42 9.04 13.38
CA GLU A 73 11.51 9.08 14.38
C GLU A 73 11.11 8.49 15.74
N MET A 74 9.93 7.88 15.89
CA MET A 74 9.69 7.05 17.08
C MET A 74 10.66 5.87 17.03
N ALA A 75 11.52 5.77 18.05
CA ALA A 75 12.37 4.60 18.21
C ALA A 75 11.47 3.36 18.29
N MET A 76 11.91 2.23 17.73
CA MET A 76 11.17 0.96 17.83
C MET A 76 10.77 0.64 19.29
N ASP A 77 11.59 1.09 20.25
CA ASP A 77 11.36 0.96 21.68
C ASP A 77 10.09 1.68 22.18
N ASP A 78 9.75 2.85 21.61
CA ASP A 78 8.55 3.60 21.97
C ASP A 78 7.28 2.92 21.46
N ILE A 79 7.38 2.32 20.27
CA ILE A 79 6.29 1.53 19.66
C ILE A 79 6.05 0.26 20.49
N ASP A 80 7.11 -0.44 20.89
CA ASP A 80 7.01 -1.63 21.73
C ASP A 80 6.44 -1.30 23.11
N ALA A 81 6.79 -0.16 23.70
CA ALA A 81 6.22 0.32 24.95
C ALA A 81 4.71 0.59 24.84
N GLU A 82 4.26 1.24 23.77
CA GLU A 82 2.83 1.52 23.54
C GLU A 82 2.03 0.23 23.31
N VAL A 83 2.56 -0.70 22.50
CA VAL A 83 1.93 -2.01 22.26
C VAL A 83 1.85 -2.84 23.54
N ALA A 84 2.90 -2.82 24.36
CA ALA A 84 2.91 -3.48 25.66
C ALA A 84 1.86 -2.89 26.61
N ALA A 85 1.71 -1.56 26.65
CA ALA A 85 0.69 -0.88 27.45
C ALA A 85 -0.74 -1.27 27.03
N VAL A 86 -1.01 -1.32 25.72
CA VAL A 86 -2.33 -1.75 25.19
C VAL A 86 -2.61 -3.22 25.49
N ARG A 87 -1.60 -4.10 25.36
CA ARG A 87 -1.73 -5.53 25.71
C ARG A 87 -2.03 -5.73 27.19
N LYS A 88 -1.32 -5.02 28.06
CA LYS A 88 -1.54 -5.06 29.52
C LYS A 88 -2.94 -4.58 29.89
N ALA A 89 -3.37 -3.44 29.34
CA ALA A 89 -4.73 -2.92 29.56
C ALA A 89 -5.84 -3.87 29.08
N ARG A 90 -5.61 -4.66 28.01
CA ARG A 90 -6.53 -5.70 27.56
C ARG A 90 -6.56 -6.92 28.48
N MET A 91 -5.41 -7.32 29.03
CA MET A 91 -5.34 -8.42 30.00
C MET A 91 -6.02 -8.05 31.33
N ASP A 92 -5.79 -6.84 31.83
CA ASP A 92 -6.39 -6.35 33.07
C ASP A 92 -7.92 -6.26 32.95
N LYS A 93 -8.44 -5.83 31.79
CA LYS A 93 -9.88 -5.87 31.50
C LYS A 93 -10.48 -7.27 31.40
N LYS A 94 -9.68 -8.29 31.06
CA LYS A 94 -10.11 -9.69 31.00
C LYS A 94 -10.04 -10.37 32.36
N GLY A 95 -9.16 -9.92 33.25
CA GLY A 95 -9.07 -10.35 34.65
C GLY A 95 -10.17 -9.73 35.55
N ALA A 96 -10.60 -8.51 35.27
CA ALA A 96 -11.67 -7.82 36.01
C ALA A 96 -13.11 -8.33 35.75
N LYS A 97 -13.25 -9.42 34.98
CA LYS A 97 -14.54 -10.09 34.68
C LYS A 97 -14.69 -11.46 35.36
N ARG A 98 -13.86 -11.77 36.38
CA ARG A 98 -14.01 -12.94 37.25
C ARG A 98 -14.42 -12.50 38.65
#